data_AF-A0A061B1F0-F1
#
_entry.id   AF-A0A061B1F0-F1
#
_cell.length_a   1.000
_cell.length_b   1.000
_cell.length_c   1.000
_cell.angle_alpha   90.00
_cell.angle_beta   90.00
_cell.angle_gamma   90.00
#
_symmetry.space_group_name_H-M   'P 1'
#
loop_
_entity.id
_entity.type
_entity.pdbx_description
1 polymer ?
#
loop_
_entity_poly.entity_id
_entity_poly.type
_entity_poly.pdbx_seq_one_letter_code
_entity_poly.pdbx_strand_id
1 'polypeptide(L)'
;MSSTISYTPQITSLVSEVSSISSVMATMTESADLVATSRSLGYAMAKLSVVSDQQVLATATATSVIESASSAINVASSSLLSISSELNQFGFTPNYAINLIFAIIMGMTFAAHGVLMVFYHTWWFSITHLFATGFELIGYICRFLGSKDTFNNMYNIGQITTLTFAPCFIMAGVYFLLAKLIMIYGEKYAVMKPMRYTQVFLFCDLVSLLLQCGGGGMAAGANDSKGTEMGRNIMVSGLVFQVVSMAVFMGLFIHLLWRVGYFGNVSGSVMRSFNERYTLIRSKTFFRWYPTGVFTVVLLVFVRSVYRVAELSEGWRGYLVVHEVYFLIFDGLMIVIACVLTVVFHSGFVFGRGKILIAGSRAYKKMIQAQEMDMDDEEQIKSNSKIGLENLETKWGGDQPGRTLL
;
A
#
# COMPACT_ATOMS: atom_id res chain seq x y z
N MET A 1 -24.74 27.42 -42.37
CA MET A 1 -24.60 28.10 -41.07
C MET A 1 -23.16 27.94 -40.62
N SER A 2 -22.31 28.92 -40.91
CA SER A 2 -20.92 28.93 -40.45
C SER A 2 -20.94 29.41 -39.00
N SER A 3 -20.76 28.52 -38.04
CA SER A 3 -20.56 28.90 -36.65
C SER A 3 -19.17 29.50 -36.54
N THR A 4 -19.06 30.82 -36.72
CA THR A 4 -17.82 31.56 -36.50
C THR A 4 -17.43 31.37 -35.04
N ILE A 5 -16.42 30.55 -34.78
CA ILE A 5 -15.87 30.35 -33.43
C ILE A 5 -15.36 31.72 -32.97
N SER A 6 -16.05 32.32 -32.00
CA SER A 6 -15.62 33.60 -31.42
C SER A 6 -14.55 33.31 -30.38
N TYR A 7 -13.31 33.67 -30.67
CA TYR A 7 -12.17 33.57 -29.76
C TYR A 7 -12.19 34.64 -28.66
N THR A 8 -13.03 35.68 -28.80
CA THR A 8 -13.14 36.84 -27.90
C THR A 8 -13.31 36.46 -26.42
N PRO A 9 -14.19 35.52 -26.02
CA PRO A 9 -14.33 35.14 -24.61
C PRO A 9 -13.06 34.52 -24.02
N GLN A 10 -12.34 33.71 -24.81
CA GLN A 10 -11.10 33.06 -24.39
C GLN A 10 -9.97 34.08 -24.23
N ILE A 11 -9.86 35.03 -25.16
CA ILE A 11 -8.88 36.12 -25.12
C ILE A 11 -9.14 37.01 -23.90
N THR A 12 -10.40 37.43 -23.67
CA THR A 12 -10.75 38.25 -22.50
C THR A 12 -10.41 37.54 -21.18
N SER A 13 -10.70 36.23 -21.09
CA SER A 13 -10.32 35.43 -19.92
C SER A 13 -8.81 35.38 -19.71
N LEU A 14 -8.03 35.15 -20.78
CA LEU A 14 -6.57 35.08 -20.70
C LEU A 14 -5.93 36.42 -20.38
N VAL A 15 -6.46 37.52 -20.91
CA VAL A 15 -6.00 38.89 -20.57
C VAL A 15 -6.25 39.19 -19.09
N SER A 16 -7.40 38.79 -18.55
CA SER A 16 -7.70 38.89 -17.12
C SER A 16 -6.72 38.06 -16.28
N GLU A 17 -6.44 36.82 -16.70
CA GLU A 17 -5.48 35.93 -16.05
C GLU A 17 -4.07 36.54 -16.01
N VAL A 18 -3.55 37.00 -17.17
CA VAL A 18 -2.25 37.69 -17.28
C VAL A 18 -2.19 38.92 -16.37
N SER A 19 -3.24 39.73 -16.34
CA SER A 19 -3.31 40.93 -15.50
C SER A 19 -3.30 40.58 -14.00
N SER A 20 -4.04 39.54 -13.62
CA SER A 20 -4.09 39.07 -12.23
C SER A 20 -2.72 38.57 -11.76
N ILE A 21 -2.04 37.72 -12.54
CA ILE A 21 -0.73 37.17 -12.21
C ILE A 21 0.33 38.28 -12.14
N SER A 22 0.30 39.22 -13.10
CA SER A 22 1.20 40.38 -13.10
C SER A 22 1.05 41.24 -11.84
N SER A 23 -0.19 41.42 -11.36
CA SER A 23 -0.45 42.18 -10.13
C SER A 23 0.08 41.48 -8.88
N VAL A 24 -0.05 40.15 -8.80
CA VAL A 24 0.50 39.35 -7.70
C VAL A 24 2.02 39.40 -7.71
N MET A 25 2.63 39.22 -8.88
CA MET A 25 4.09 39.25 -9.05
C MET A 25 4.70 40.58 -8.62
N ALA A 26 4.01 41.71 -8.84
CA ALA A 26 4.46 43.03 -8.41
C ALA A 26 4.52 43.20 -6.88
N THR A 27 3.82 42.35 -6.12
CA THR A 27 3.79 42.41 -4.65
C THR A 27 4.70 41.40 -3.97
N MET A 28 5.32 40.49 -4.73
CA MET A 28 6.16 39.41 -4.20
C MET A 28 7.56 39.90 -3.86
N THR A 29 8.06 39.48 -2.70
CA THR A 29 9.42 39.80 -2.20
C THR A 29 10.34 38.58 -2.17
N GLU A 30 9.80 37.37 -2.23
CA GLU A 30 10.57 36.13 -2.19
C GLU A 30 10.99 35.67 -3.59
N SER A 31 12.29 35.42 -3.79
CA SER A 31 12.85 35.10 -5.10
C SER A 31 12.35 33.78 -5.71
N ALA A 32 12.06 32.77 -4.89
CA ALA A 32 11.55 31.48 -5.34
C ALA A 32 10.12 31.59 -5.90
N ASP A 33 9.25 32.28 -5.17
CA ASP A 33 7.87 32.57 -5.59
C ASP A 33 7.83 33.45 -6.83
N LEU A 34 8.77 34.40 -6.96
CA LEU A 34 8.86 35.28 -8.11
C LEU A 34 9.24 34.52 -9.40
N VAL A 35 10.20 33.58 -9.31
CA VAL A 35 10.56 32.71 -10.44
C VAL A 35 9.39 31.81 -10.84
N ALA A 36 8.73 31.14 -9.87
CA ALA A 36 7.57 30.29 -10.16
C ALA A 36 6.42 31.08 -10.80
N THR A 37 6.13 32.28 -10.28
CA THR A 37 5.07 33.16 -10.79
C THR A 37 5.40 33.71 -12.17
N SER A 38 6.67 34.04 -12.44
CA SER A 38 7.12 34.50 -13.77
C SER A 38 6.92 33.43 -14.85
N ARG A 39 7.11 32.16 -14.53
CA ARG A 39 6.85 31.03 -15.45
C ARG A 39 5.37 30.89 -15.74
N SER A 40 4.52 30.97 -14.71
CA SER A 40 3.05 30.96 -14.87
C SER A 40 2.55 32.13 -15.72
N LEU A 41 3.13 33.32 -15.53
CA LEU A 41 2.85 34.49 -16.37
C LEU A 41 3.25 34.25 -17.82
N GLY A 42 4.47 33.75 -18.06
CA GLY A 42 4.96 33.40 -19.39
C GLY A 42 4.08 32.37 -20.09
N TYR A 43 3.56 31.38 -19.36
CA TYR A 43 2.61 30.40 -19.87
C TYR A 43 1.29 31.03 -20.32
N ALA A 44 0.69 31.89 -19.48
CA ALA A 44 -0.55 32.60 -19.80
C ALA A 44 -0.38 33.53 -21.02
N MET A 45 0.76 34.23 -21.11
CA MET A 45 1.09 35.08 -22.26
C MET A 45 1.31 34.29 -23.55
N ALA A 46 2.01 33.16 -23.50
CA ALA A 46 2.21 32.29 -24.67
C ALA A 46 0.87 31.74 -25.17
N LYS A 47 -0.01 31.30 -24.26
CA LYS A 47 -1.37 30.85 -24.58
C LYS A 47 -2.21 31.96 -25.20
N LEU A 48 -2.13 33.18 -24.67
CA LEU A 48 -2.78 34.35 -25.25
C LEU A 48 -2.30 34.65 -26.67
N SER A 49 -0.99 34.58 -26.93
CA SER A 49 -0.43 34.76 -28.28
C SER A 49 -0.99 33.75 -29.26
N VAL A 50 -0.99 32.46 -28.92
CA VAL A 50 -1.53 31.39 -29.79
C VAL A 50 -3.00 31.65 -30.15
N VAL A 51 -3.83 31.95 -29.15
CA VAL A 51 -5.28 32.16 -29.37
C VAL A 51 -5.54 33.46 -30.15
N SER A 52 -4.77 34.51 -29.89
CA SER A 52 -4.85 35.77 -30.63
C SER A 52 -4.48 35.58 -32.11
N ASP A 53 -3.38 34.89 -32.40
CA ASP A 53 -2.93 34.65 -33.77
C ASP A 53 -3.85 33.66 -34.52
N GLN A 54 -4.50 32.73 -33.82
CA GLN A 54 -5.57 31.89 -34.40
C GLN A 54 -6.79 32.72 -34.83
N GLN A 55 -7.14 33.77 -34.08
CA GLN A 55 -8.20 34.69 -34.49
C GLN A 55 -7.81 35.50 -35.74
N VAL A 56 -6.54 35.90 -35.86
CA VAL A 56 -6.01 36.56 -37.06
C VAL A 56 -6.09 35.60 -38.24
N LEU A 57 -5.66 34.35 -38.07
CA LEU A 57 -5.74 33.32 -39.11
C LEU A 57 -7.18 33.07 -39.57
N ALA A 58 -8.14 33.07 -38.65
CA ALA A 58 -9.55 32.86 -38.96
C ALA A 58 -10.20 34.02 -39.75
N THR A 59 -9.59 35.21 -39.75
CA THR A 59 -10.11 36.41 -40.42
C THR A 59 -9.24 36.89 -41.60
N ALA A 60 -8.02 36.35 -41.74
CA ALA A 60 -7.07 36.73 -42.77
C ALA A 60 -7.45 36.18 -44.16
N THR A 61 -7.48 37.07 -45.15
CA THR A 61 -7.64 36.74 -46.58
C THR A 61 -6.36 36.94 -47.39
N ALA A 62 -5.41 37.73 -46.88
CA ALA A 62 -4.12 37.97 -47.51
C ALA A 62 -3.10 36.89 -47.14
N THR A 63 -2.44 36.30 -48.14
CA THR A 63 -1.45 35.23 -47.97
C THR A 63 -0.31 35.61 -47.02
N SER A 64 0.18 36.86 -47.08
CA SER A 64 1.25 37.35 -46.19
C SER A 64 0.84 37.39 -44.72
N VAL A 65 -0.43 37.68 -44.42
CA VAL A 65 -0.96 37.70 -43.05
C VAL A 65 -1.14 36.28 -42.52
N ILE A 66 -1.58 35.35 -43.39
CA ILE A 66 -1.70 33.93 -43.06
C ILE A 66 -0.33 33.34 -42.72
N GLU A 67 0.70 33.64 -43.53
CA GLU A 67 2.07 33.17 -43.30
C GLU A 67 2.68 33.73 -42.02
N SER A 68 2.52 35.05 -41.77
CA SER A 68 2.99 35.70 -40.54
C SER A 68 2.32 35.14 -39.29
N ALA A 69 0.99 34.99 -39.30
CA ALA A 69 0.23 34.44 -38.18
C ALA A 69 0.60 32.98 -37.92
N SER A 70 0.77 32.17 -38.97
CA SER A 70 1.19 30.77 -38.84
C SER A 70 2.59 30.63 -38.24
N SER A 71 3.52 31.49 -38.65
CA SER A 71 4.87 31.53 -38.05
C SER A 71 4.83 31.93 -36.57
N ALA A 72 4.04 32.93 -36.21
CA ALA A 72 3.87 33.38 -34.83
C ALA A 72 3.26 32.28 -33.94
N ILE A 73 2.23 31.58 -34.44
CA ILE A 73 1.63 30.41 -33.77
C ILE A 73 2.68 29.34 -33.51
N ASN A 74 3.52 29.00 -34.50
CA ASN A 74 4.55 27.96 -34.32
C ASN A 74 5.56 28.34 -33.23
N VAL A 75 6.03 29.59 -33.22
CA VAL A 75 6.96 30.08 -32.19
C VAL A 75 6.29 30.08 -30.81
N ALA A 76 5.11 30.67 -30.69
CA ALA A 76 4.37 30.73 -29.43
C ALA A 76 4.00 29.32 -28.90
N SER A 77 3.64 28.39 -29.79
CA SER A 77 3.35 26.99 -29.45
C SER A 77 4.60 26.26 -28.95
N SER A 78 5.76 26.49 -29.56
CA SER A 78 7.02 25.89 -29.10
C SER A 78 7.42 26.37 -27.70
N SER A 79 7.28 27.67 -27.43
CA SER A 79 7.51 28.26 -26.10
C SER A 79 6.48 27.78 -25.07
N LEU A 80 5.21 27.62 -25.47
CA LEU A 80 4.16 27.11 -24.61
C LEU A 80 4.46 25.67 -24.19
N LEU A 81 4.90 24.81 -25.13
CA LEU A 81 5.27 23.43 -24.83
C LEU A 81 6.48 23.35 -23.89
N SER A 82 7.51 24.18 -24.08
CA SER A 82 8.67 24.19 -23.18
C SER A 82 8.29 24.65 -21.78
N ILE A 83 7.54 25.74 -21.64
CA ILE A 83 7.10 26.25 -20.33
C ILE A 83 6.12 25.28 -19.66
N SER A 84 5.20 24.68 -20.42
CA SER A 84 4.28 23.66 -19.92
C SER A 84 5.02 22.45 -19.38
N SER A 85 6.07 21.99 -20.07
CA SER A 85 6.91 20.89 -19.60
C SER A 85 7.68 21.24 -18.31
N GLU A 86 8.09 22.49 -18.13
CA GLU A 86 8.77 22.93 -16.90
C GLU A 86 7.83 23.06 -15.70
N LEU A 87 6.58 23.50 -15.94
CA LEU A 87 5.57 23.66 -14.89
C LEU A 87 4.88 22.34 -14.52
N ASN A 88 4.93 21.33 -15.40
CA ASN A 88 4.28 20.03 -15.18
C ASN A 88 4.96 19.27 -14.04
N GLN A 89 4.22 19.10 -12.93
CA GLN A 89 4.71 18.43 -11.72
C GLN A 89 4.91 16.92 -11.90
N PHE A 90 4.22 16.31 -12.87
CA PHE A 90 4.32 14.89 -13.18
C PHE A 90 5.44 14.57 -14.17
N GLY A 91 5.98 15.57 -14.88
CA GLY A 91 6.96 15.37 -15.97
C GLY A 91 6.38 14.78 -17.26
N PHE A 92 5.12 14.33 -17.24
CA PHE A 92 4.32 13.87 -18.37
C PHE A 92 2.83 14.11 -18.08
N THR A 93 1.95 13.88 -19.04
CA THR A 93 0.49 13.92 -18.83
C THR A 93 -0.02 12.50 -18.52
N PRO A 94 -0.47 12.20 -17.28
CA PRO A 94 -0.98 10.86 -16.95
C PRO A 94 -2.19 10.47 -17.79
N ASN A 95 -2.30 9.18 -18.13
CA ASN A 95 -3.42 8.69 -18.93
C ASN A 95 -4.75 8.72 -18.15
N TYR A 96 -5.68 9.55 -18.58
CA TYR A 96 -6.99 9.71 -17.93
C TYR A 96 -7.76 8.39 -17.74
N ALA A 97 -7.86 7.58 -18.79
CA ALA A 97 -8.71 6.39 -18.80
C ALA A 97 -8.14 5.26 -17.93
N ILE A 98 -6.83 5.01 -18.02
CA ILE A 98 -6.19 3.92 -17.27
C ILE A 98 -6.21 4.22 -15.77
N ASN A 99 -5.88 5.46 -15.38
CA ASN A 99 -5.89 5.86 -13.97
C ASN A 99 -7.31 5.80 -13.38
N LEU A 100 -8.35 6.11 -14.16
CA LEU A 100 -9.75 5.92 -13.74
C LEU A 100 -10.10 4.44 -13.53
N ILE A 101 -9.69 3.55 -14.44
CA ILE A 101 -9.93 2.10 -14.31
C ILE A 101 -9.27 1.57 -13.04
N PHE A 102 -8.03 1.95 -12.77
CA PHE A 102 -7.33 1.54 -11.55
C PHE A 102 -8.00 2.09 -10.29
N ALA A 103 -8.46 3.35 -10.29
CA ALA A 103 -9.24 3.90 -9.18
C ALA A 103 -10.53 3.10 -8.93
N ILE A 104 -11.27 2.73 -9.99
CA ILE A 104 -12.49 1.92 -9.86
C ILE A 104 -12.18 0.54 -9.27
N ILE A 105 -11.14 -0.14 -9.79
CA ILE A 105 -10.75 -1.45 -9.27
C ILE A 105 -10.34 -1.37 -7.80
N MET A 106 -9.54 -0.36 -7.43
CA MET A 106 -9.15 -0.16 -6.03
C MET A 106 -10.36 0.15 -5.15
N GLY A 107 -11.30 0.96 -5.62
CA GLY A 107 -12.57 1.22 -4.93
C GLY A 107 -13.41 -0.05 -4.71
N MET A 108 -13.48 -0.93 -5.71
CA MET A 108 -14.15 -2.23 -5.57
C MET A 108 -13.43 -3.13 -4.56
N THR A 109 -12.09 -3.19 -4.58
CA THR A 109 -11.34 -3.99 -3.60
C THR A 109 -11.44 -3.45 -2.18
N PHE A 110 -11.48 -2.12 -2.01
CA PHE A 110 -11.71 -1.46 -0.73
C PHE A 110 -13.09 -1.83 -0.17
N ALA A 111 -14.14 -1.73 -0.99
CA ALA A 111 -15.49 -2.12 -0.60
C ALA A 111 -15.56 -3.61 -0.25
N ALA A 112 -14.95 -4.49 -1.06
CA ALA A 112 -14.88 -5.92 -0.80
C ALA A 112 -14.22 -6.24 0.55
N HIS A 113 -13.06 -5.64 0.86
CA HIS A 113 -12.41 -5.84 2.17
C HIS A 113 -13.27 -5.33 3.32
N GLY A 114 -13.99 -4.21 3.14
CA GLY A 114 -14.93 -3.69 4.14
C GLY A 114 -16.10 -4.64 4.40
N VAL A 115 -16.70 -5.18 3.33
CA VAL A 115 -17.79 -6.16 3.43
C VAL A 115 -17.28 -7.45 4.11
N LEU A 116 -16.15 -7.99 3.66
CA LEU A 116 -15.55 -9.21 4.23
C LEU A 116 -15.14 -9.03 5.70
N MET A 117 -14.70 -7.83 6.09
CA MET A 117 -14.40 -7.49 7.47
C MET A 117 -15.62 -7.68 8.38
N VAL A 118 -16.78 -7.17 7.96
CA VAL A 118 -18.04 -7.28 8.72
C VAL A 118 -18.52 -8.73 8.80
N PHE A 119 -18.39 -9.51 7.71
CA PHE A 119 -18.88 -10.89 7.68
C PHE A 119 -18.01 -11.89 8.47
N TYR A 120 -16.68 -11.76 8.39
CA TYR A 120 -15.72 -12.73 8.94
C TYR A 120 -15.04 -12.29 10.25
N HIS A 121 -15.21 -11.03 10.67
CA HIS A 121 -14.60 -10.46 11.87
C HIS A 121 -13.06 -10.65 11.96
N THR A 122 -12.37 -10.66 10.82
CA THR A 122 -10.91 -10.76 10.73
C THR A 122 -10.23 -9.40 10.88
N TRP A 123 -10.47 -8.73 12.03
CA TRP A 123 -10.11 -7.32 12.28
C TRP A 123 -8.68 -6.93 11.85
N TRP A 124 -7.63 -7.60 12.32
CA TRP A 124 -6.25 -7.21 12.00
C TRP A 124 -5.90 -7.29 10.50
N PHE A 125 -6.31 -8.36 9.83
CA PHE A 125 -6.05 -8.54 8.41
C PHE A 125 -6.87 -7.56 7.57
N SER A 126 -8.15 -7.40 7.90
CA SER A 126 -9.04 -6.53 7.12
C SER A 126 -8.73 -5.04 7.32
N ILE A 127 -8.36 -4.60 8.53
CA ILE A 127 -8.00 -3.19 8.79
C ILE A 127 -6.76 -2.81 7.98
N THR A 128 -5.72 -3.64 8.02
CA THR A 128 -4.47 -3.38 7.25
C THR A 128 -4.75 -3.30 5.76
N HIS A 129 -5.59 -4.19 5.22
CA HIS A 129 -5.96 -4.18 3.80
C HIS A 129 -6.90 -3.04 3.42
N LEU A 130 -7.76 -2.57 4.33
CA LEU A 130 -8.56 -1.36 4.12
C LEU A 130 -7.70 -0.11 4.02
N PHE A 131 -6.69 0.04 4.89
CA PHE A 131 -5.72 1.12 4.77
C PHE A 131 -4.94 1.02 3.46
N ALA A 132 -4.44 -0.17 3.11
CA ALA A 132 -3.72 -0.37 1.85
C ALA A 132 -4.55 0.02 0.63
N THR A 133 -5.75 -0.55 0.47
CA THR A 133 -6.63 -0.27 -0.67
C THR A 133 -7.18 1.15 -0.66
N GLY A 134 -7.37 1.76 0.52
CA GLY A 134 -7.74 3.16 0.66
C GLY A 134 -6.64 4.11 0.19
N PHE A 135 -5.38 3.84 0.56
CA PHE A 135 -4.24 4.61 0.07
C PHE A 135 -4.06 4.47 -1.45
N GLU A 136 -4.17 3.26 -2.00
CA GLU A 136 -4.14 3.06 -3.46
C GLU A 136 -5.27 3.82 -4.17
N LEU A 137 -6.50 3.76 -3.64
CA LEU A 137 -7.64 4.48 -4.19
C LEU A 137 -7.39 5.99 -4.23
N ILE A 138 -6.92 6.57 -3.11
CA ILE A 138 -6.59 8.00 -3.05
C ILE A 138 -5.49 8.33 -4.06
N GLY A 139 -4.46 7.49 -4.17
CA GLY A 139 -3.36 7.68 -5.11
C GLY A 139 -3.82 7.74 -6.57
N TYR A 140 -4.68 6.81 -6.99
CA TYR A 140 -5.24 6.83 -8.35
C TYR A 140 -6.25 7.94 -8.58
N ILE A 141 -7.00 8.37 -7.56
CA ILE A 141 -7.84 9.57 -7.65
C ILE A 141 -6.96 10.81 -7.87
N CYS A 142 -5.86 10.96 -7.13
CA CYS A 142 -4.90 12.04 -7.33
C CYS A 142 -4.30 12.00 -8.74
N ARG A 143 -3.93 10.83 -9.27
CA ARG A 143 -3.47 10.69 -10.67
C ARG A 143 -4.53 11.02 -11.70
N PHE A 144 -5.76 10.58 -11.47
CA PHE A 144 -6.90 10.87 -12.33
C PHE A 144 -7.20 12.38 -12.39
N LEU A 145 -7.21 13.06 -11.24
CA LEU A 145 -7.40 14.51 -11.20
C LEU A 145 -6.19 15.23 -11.79
N GLY A 146 -4.97 14.76 -11.49
CA GLY A 146 -3.72 15.26 -12.05
C GLY A 146 -3.62 15.11 -13.58
N SER A 147 -4.33 14.16 -14.19
CA SER A 147 -4.40 14.06 -15.66
C SER A 147 -5.16 15.23 -16.31
N LYS A 148 -6.02 15.93 -15.55
CA LYS A 148 -6.72 17.15 -16.00
C LYS A 148 -5.95 18.41 -15.63
N ASP A 149 -5.22 18.39 -14.50
CA ASP A 149 -4.46 19.51 -13.99
C ASP A 149 -3.07 19.04 -13.53
N THR A 150 -2.14 18.98 -14.49
CA THR A 150 -0.76 18.54 -14.29
C THR A 150 0.11 19.56 -13.56
N PHE A 151 -0.36 20.80 -13.40
CA PHE A 151 0.36 21.87 -12.71
C PHE A 151 0.14 21.82 -11.19
N ASN A 152 -0.90 21.12 -10.74
CA ASN A 152 -1.24 21.05 -9.34
C ASN A 152 -0.31 20.10 -8.55
N ASN A 153 0.55 20.69 -7.74
CA ASN A 153 1.50 19.97 -6.90
C ASN A 153 0.81 19.07 -5.85
N MET A 154 -0.40 19.41 -5.38
CA MET A 154 -1.12 18.59 -4.40
C MET A 154 -1.50 17.22 -4.97
N TYR A 155 -1.89 17.16 -6.24
CA TYR A 155 -2.17 15.88 -6.90
C TYR A 155 -0.90 15.06 -7.05
N ASN A 156 0.22 15.68 -7.41
CA ASN A 156 1.50 15.01 -7.55
C ASN A 156 2.08 14.49 -6.22
N ILE A 157 2.04 15.30 -5.16
CA ILE A 157 2.48 14.87 -3.82
C ILE A 157 1.53 13.80 -3.27
N GLY A 158 0.22 13.97 -3.46
CA GLY A 158 -0.80 13.04 -3.02
C GLY A 158 -0.62 11.64 -3.61
N GLN A 159 -0.44 11.53 -4.93
CA GLN A 159 -0.21 10.23 -5.57
C GLN A 159 1.09 9.57 -5.10
N ILE A 160 2.21 10.30 -5.07
CA ILE A 160 3.52 9.75 -4.71
C ILE A 160 3.48 9.25 -3.27
N THR A 161 2.89 10.01 -2.36
CA THR A 161 2.84 9.69 -0.94
C THR A 161 1.95 8.48 -0.67
N THR A 162 0.70 8.53 -1.13
CA THR A 162 -0.29 7.49 -0.81
C THR A 162 0.02 6.16 -1.47
N LEU A 163 0.45 6.16 -2.74
CA LEU A 163 0.89 4.94 -3.41
C LEU A 163 2.11 4.35 -2.72
N THR A 164 3.04 5.16 -2.23
CA THR A 164 4.22 4.67 -1.52
C THR A 164 3.87 3.98 -0.20
N PHE A 165 2.83 4.41 0.51
CA PHE A 165 2.45 3.82 1.79
C PHE A 165 1.67 2.51 1.66
N ALA A 166 0.84 2.38 0.64
CA ALA A 166 -0.08 1.25 0.51
C ALA A 166 0.59 -0.14 0.61
N PRO A 167 1.72 -0.44 -0.07
CA PRO A 167 2.37 -1.74 0.00
C PRO A 167 2.82 -2.14 1.41
N CYS A 168 3.24 -1.18 2.24
CA CYS A 168 3.62 -1.41 3.63
C CYS A 168 2.45 -2.00 4.44
N PHE A 169 1.23 -1.49 4.22
CA PHE A 169 0.03 -2.00 4.87
C PHE A 169 -0.40 -3.38 4.35
N ILE A 170 -0.21 -3.66 3.06
CA ILE A 170 -0.42 -5.02 2.50
C ILE A 170 0.53 -5.99 3.21
N MET A 171 1.80 -5.65 3.30
CA MET A 171 2.82 -6.48 3.94
C MET A 171 2.57 -6.67 5.43
N ALA A 172 2.13 -5.64 6.15
CA ALA A 172 1.72 -5.76 7.54
C ALA A 172 0.67 -6.86 7.74
N GLY A 173 -0.36 -6.89 6.89
CA GLY A 173 -1.36 -7.96 6.90
C GLY A 173 -0.79 -9.33 6.57
N VAL A 174 0.11 -9.41 5.58
CA VAL A 174 0.77 -10.66 5.19
C VAL A 174 1.69 -11.20 6.28
N TYR A 175 2.39 -10.34 7.04
CA TYR A 175 3.20 -10.76 8.18
C TYR A 175 2.34 -11.44 9.26
N PHE A 176 1.12 -10.95 9.50
CA PHE A 176 0.16 -11.62 10.38
C PHE A 176 -0.32 -12.94 9.80
N LEU A 177 -0.53 -13.03 8.48
CA LEU A 177 -0.90 -14.29 7.83
C LEU A 177 0.20 -15.34 7.94
N LEU A 178 1.46 -14.97 7.75
CA LEU A 178 2.58 -15.89 7.91
C LEU A 178 2.63 -16.42 9.35
N ALA A 179 2.47 -15.55 10.35
CA ALA A 179 2.45 -15.96 11.73
C ALA A 179 1.31 -16.97 12.02
N LYS A 180 0.14 -16.82 11.40
CA LYS A 180 -0.94 -17.82 11.45
C LYS A 180 -0.58 -19.12 10.74
N LEU A 181 0.05 -19.05 9.57
CA LEU A 181 0.52 -20.25 8.85
C LEU A 181 1.52 -21.06 9.69
N ILE A 182 2.44 -20.39 10.38
CA ILE A 182 3.38 -21.03 11.31
C ILE A 182 2.61 -21.73 12.44
N MET A 183 1.57 -21.13 13.02
CA MET A 183 0.74 -21.79 14.04
C MET A 183 0.03 -23.04 13.51
N ILE A 184 -0.39 -23.04 12.24
CA ILE A 184 -1.12 -24.15 11.61
C ILE A 184 -0.20 -25.32 11.27
N TYR A 185 0.99 -25.04 10.74
CA TYR A 185 1.99 -26.08 10.43
C TYR A 185 2.76 -26.53 11.68
N GLY A 186 2.93 -25.65 12.66
CA GLY A 186 3.63 -25.90 13.91
C GLY A 186 4.92 -25.08 14.02
N GLU A 187 5.17 -24.55 15.22
CA GLU A 187 6.28 -23.62 15.49
C GLU A 187 7.66 -24.23 15.22
N LYS A 188 7.81 -25.55 15.36
CA LYS A 188 9.07 -26.28 15.14
C LYS A 188 9.65 -26.18 13.73
N TYR A 189 8.82 -25.82 12.74
CA TYR A 189 9.26 -25.65 11.36
C TYR A 189 9.70 -24.21 11.04
N ALA A 190 9.39 -23.26 11.92
CA ALA A 190 9.81 -21.88 11.79
C ALA A 190 11.16 -21.63 12.49
N VAL A 191 11.94 -20.69 11.97
CA VAL A 191 13.24 -20.29 12.53
C VAL A 191 13.05 -19.45 13.80
N MET A 192 11.97 -18.67 13.84
CA MET A 192 11.65 -17.79 14.97
C MET A 192 10.23 -18.02 15.49
N LYS A 193 9.92 -17.44 16.66
CA LYS A 193 8.55 -17.44 17.18
C LYS A 193 7.62 -16.64 16.26
N PRO A 194 6.37 -17.08 16.03
CA PRO A 194 5.44 -16.48 15.06
C PRO A 194 5.29 -14.96 15.18
N MET A 195 5.13 -14.42 16.40
CA MET A 195 5.00 -12.98 16.61
C MET A 195 6.28 -12.17 16.39
N ARG A 196 7.47 -12.79 16.52
CA ARG A 196 8.73 -12.09 16.27
C ARG A 196 8.90 -11.75 14.79
N TYR A 197 8.41 -12.60 13.88
CA TYR A 197 8.35 -12.27 12.45
C TYR A 197 7.57 -10.97 12.24
N THR A 198 6.32 -10.93 12.70
CA THR A 198 5.47 -9.75 12.50
C THR A 198 6.05 -8.49 13.12
N GLN A 199 6.61 -8.57 14.34
CA GLN A 199 7.15 -7.41 15.03
C GLN A 199 8.42 -6.83 14.37
N VAL A 200 9.36 -7.68 13.98
CA VAL A 200 10.63 -7.23 13.39
C VAL A 200 10.39 -6.60 12.02
N PHE A 201 9.66 -7.29 11.13
CA PHE A 201 9.45 -6.79 9.77
C PHE A 201 8.53 -5.56 9.75
N LEU A 202 7.51 -5.50 10.62
CA LEU A 202 6.68 -4.30 10.74
C LEU A 202 7.48 -3.11 11.28
N PHE A 203 8.44 -3.33 12.18
CA PHE A 203 9.32 -2.28 12.65
C PHE A 203 10.26 -1.79 11.55
N CYS A 204 10.87 -2.70 10.77
CA CYS A 204 11.68 -2.35 9.61
C CYS A 204 10.89 -1.51 8.59
N ASP A 205 9.66 -1.92 8.28
CA ASP A 205 8.81 -1.19 7.34
C ASP A 205 8.38 0.18 7.88
N LEU A 206 8.10 0.30 9.19
CA LEU A 206 7.80 1.58 9.83
C LEU A 206 8.98 2.55 9.75
N VAL A 207 10.20 2.08 10.08
CA VAL A 207 11.42 2.91 9.97
C VAL A 207 11.64 3.34 8.52
N SER A 208 11.46 2.41 7.56
CA SER A 208 11.56 2.72 6.13
C SER A 208 10.55 3.78 5.71
N LEU A 209 9.31 3.69 6.18
CA LEU A 209 8.23 4.63 5.86
C LEU A 209 8.52 6.01 6.45
N LEU A 210 9.06 6.09 7.67
CA LEU A 210 9.46 7.35 8.28
C LEU A 210 10.59 8.04 7.50
N LEU A 211 11.59 7.28 7.01
CA LEU A 211 12.63 7.81 6.13
C LEU A 211 12.05 8.34 4.81
N GLN A 212 11.08 7.63 4.23
CA GLN A 212 10.40 8.07 3.01
C GLN A 212 9.57 9.33 3.22
N CYS A 213 8.80 9.41 4.32
CA CYS A 213 8.05 10.62 4.68
C CYS A 213 8.97 11.82 4.92
N GLY A 214 10.04 11.62 5.70
CA GLY A 214 11.00 12.68 6.01
C GLY A 214 11.75 13.14 4.77
N GLY A 215 12.26 12.21 3.97
CA GLY A 215 12.93 12.52 2.70
C GLY A 215 12.01 13.20 1.69
N GLY A 216 10.76 12.75 1.57
CA GLY A 216 9.77 13.35 0.67
C GLY A 216 9.35 14.74 1.11
N GLY A 217 9.15 14.96 2.41
CA GLY A 217 8.88 16.28 2.98
C GLY A 217 10.03 17.25 2.76
N MET A 218 11.27 16.81 2.97
CA MET A 218 12.46 17.63 2.68
C MET A 218 12.59 17.92 1.19
N ALA A 219 12.33 16.95 0.31
CA ALA A 219 12.39 17.16 -1.13
C ALA A 219 11.33 18.17 -1.61
N ALA A 220 10.12 18.11 -1.05
CA ALA A 220 9.01 19.00 -1.39
C ALA A 220 9.17 20.42 -0.83
N GLY A 221 9.85 20.59 0.31
CA GLY A 221 10.09 21.89 0.95
C GLY A 221 11.42 22.54 0.60
N ALA A 222 12.24 21.93 -0.27
CA ALA A 222 13.53 22.46 -0.64
C ALA A 222 13.43 23.58 -1.70
N ASN A 223 14.12 24.70 -1.45
CA ASN A 223 14.20 25.84 -2.37
C ASN A 223 15.38 25.75 -3.34
N ASP A 224 16.23 24.75 -3.19
CA ASP A 224 17.43 24.54 -3.98
C ASP A 224 17.59 23.09 -4.41
N SER A 225 18.30 22.88 -5.53
CA SER A 225 18.52 21.54 -6.10
C SER A 225 19.20 20.56 -5.13
N LYS A 226 20.09 21.03 -4.25
CA LYS A 226 20.78 20.14 -3.30
C LYS A 226 19.84 19.66 -2.21
N GLY A 227 18.96 20.52 -1.70
CA GLY A 227 17.92 20.14 -0.76
C GLY A 227 16.98 19.07 -1.34
N THR A 228 16.52 19.26 -2.59
CA THR A 228 15.67 18.29 -3.30
C THR A 228 16.38 16.95 -3.50
N GLU A 229 17.67 16.97 -3.87
CA GLU A 229 18.47 15.76 -4.06
C GLU A 229 18.73 15.02 -2.74
N MET A 230 19.03 15.75 -1.66
CA MET A 230 19.22 15.18 -0.34
C MET A 230 17.95 14.49 0.17
N GLY A 231 16.80 15.15 0.04
CA GLY A 231 15.50 14.56 0.37
C GLY A 231 15.24 13.27 -0.40
N ARG A 232 15.48 13.28 -1.72
CA ARG A 232 15.38 12.09 -2.58
C ARG A 232 16.30 10.97 -2.10
N ASN A 233 17.57 11.24 -1.80
CA ASN A 233 18.52 10.22 -1.36
C ASN A 233 18.09 9.56 -0.04
N ILE A 234 17.47 10.33 0.86
CA ILE A 234 16.90 9.82 2.11
C ILE A 234 15.68 8.93 1.84
N MET A 235 14.80 9.30 0.90
CA MET A 235 13.69 8.44 0.47
C MET A 235 14.19 7.12 -0.11
N VAL A 236 15.15 7.17 -1.03
CA VAL A 236 15.75 5.99 -1.68
C VAL A 236 16.39 5.08 -0.63
N SER A 237 17.07 5.63 0.36
CA SER A 237 17.65 4.85 1.46
C SER A 237 16.59 4.07 2.24
N GLY A 238 15.45 4.70 2.52
CA GLY A 238 14.30 4.03 3.14
C GLY A 238 13.74 2.90 2.29
N LEU A 239 13.60 3.11 0.98
CA LEU A 239 13.14 2.08 0.04
C LEU A 239 14.10 0.89 -0.07
N VAL A 240 15.41 1.15 -0.12
CA VAL A 240 16.44 0.08 -0.15
C VAL A 240 16.38 -0.75 1.13
N PHE A 241 16.28 -0.09 2.29
CA PHE A 241 16.14 -0.78 3.57
C PHE A 241 14.88 -1.67 3.61
N GLN A 242 13.76 -1.16 3.09
CA GLN A 242 12.51 -1.91 2.96
C GLN A 242 12.65 -3.14 2.05
N VAL A 243 13.28 -2.98 0.87
CA VAL A 243 13.51 -4.08 -0.08
C VAL A 243 14.38 -5.18 0.52
N VAL A 244 15.45 -4.82 1.24
CA VAL A 244 16.33 -5.79 1.90
C VAL A 244 15.57 -6.55 2.99
N SER A 245 14.82 -5.83 3.84
CA SER A 245 13.95 -6.42 4.87
C SER A 245 12.95 -7.42 4.24
N MET A 246 12.32 -7.03 3.14
CA MET A 246 11.36 -7.85 2.42
C MET A 246 11.99 -9.09 1.76
N ALA A 247 13.19 -8.97 1.21
CA ALA A 247 13.93 -10.11 0.65
C ALA A 247 14.25 -11.16 1.72
N VAL A 248 14.66 -10.73 2.92
CA VAL A 248 14.88 -11.62 4.06
C VAL A 248 13.57 -12.31 4.48
N PHE A 249 12.47 -11.55 4.56
CA PHE A 249 11.15 -12.12 4.87
C PHE A 249 10.74 -13.19 3.83
N MET A 250 10.94 -12.90 2.55
CA MET A 250 10.62 -13.83 1.45
C MET A 250 11.44 -15.12 1.56
N GLY A 251 12.73 -15.02 1.85
CA GLY A 251 13.60 -16.18 2.10
C GLY A 251 13.10 -17.04 3.28
N LEU A 252 12.68 -16.40 4.38
CA LEU A 252 12.12 -17.11 5.53
C LEU A 252 10.77 -17.77 5.22
N PHE A 253 9.93 -17.16 4.38
CA PHE A 253 8.69 -17.76 3.90
C PHE A 253 8.98 -19.02 3.08
N ILE A 254 9.89 -18.93 2.11
CA ILE A 254 10.30 -20.07 1.27
C ILE A 254 10.86 -21.20 2.14
N HIS A 255 11.71 -20.86 3.13
CA HIS A 255 12.26 -21.83 4.07
C HIS A 255 11.15 -22.56 4.86
N LEU A 256 10.11 -21.85 5.32
CA LEU A 256 8.96 -22.47 5.97
C LEU A 256 8.24 -23.45 5.03
N LEU A 257 7.96 -23.05 3.79
CA LEU A 257 7.29 -23.91 2.82
C LEU A 257 8.12 -25.17 2.50
N TRP A 258 9.44 -25.02 2.38
CA TRP A 258 10.34 -26.15 2.15
C TRP A 258 10.38 -27.10 3.35
N ARG A 259 10.50 -26.59 4.58
CA ARG A 259 10.52 -27.41 5.82
C ARG A 259 9.23 -28.19 6.04
N VAL A 260 8.10 -27.64 5.61
CA VAL A 260 6.79 -28.28 5.69
C VAL A 260 6.60 -29.32 4.57
N GLY A 261 7.54 -29.42 3.62
CA GLY A 261 7.48 -30.36 2.50
C GLY A 261 6.52 -29.93 1.39
N TYR A 262 6.17 -28.64 1.30
CA TYR A 262 5.19 -28.13 0.34
C TYR A 262 5.60 -28.38 -1.13
N PHE A 263 6.90 -28.39 -1.41
CA PHE A 263 7.47 -28.57 -2.75
C PHE A 263 7.88 -30.02 -3.08
N GLY A 264 7.65 -30.99 -2.19
CA GLY A 264 8.06 -32.39 -2.38
C GLY A 264 7.03 -33.40 -1.89
N ASN A 265 7.38 -34.69 -1.94
CA ASN A 265 6.56 -35.75 -1.34
C ASN A 265 6.66 -35.64 0.18
N VAL A 266 5.60 -35.11 0.80
CA VAL A 266 5.46 -35.04 2.26
C VAL A 266 5.52 -36.47 2.81
N SER A 267 6.61 -36.81 3.49
CA SER A 267 6.69 -38.08 4.23
C SER A 267 5.55 -38.12 5.25
N GLY A 268 4.80 -39.23 5.31
CA GLY A 268 3.64 -39.38 6.21
C GLY A 268 3.94 -39.05 7.68
N SER A 269 5.21 -39.14 8.09
CA SER A 269 5.69 -38.73 9.43
C SER A 269 5.60 -37.22 9.68
N VAL A 270 5.82 -36.36 8.67
CA VAL A 270 5.75 -34.90 8.80
C VAL A 270 4.29 -34.45 8.98
N MET A 271 3.39 -35.10 8.24
CA MET A 271 1.95 -34.81 8.26
C MET A 271 1.29 -35.16 9.60
N ARG A 272 1.76 -36.23 10.26
CA ARG A 272 1.36 -36.64 11.63
C ARG A 272 1.89 -35.71 12.72
N SER A 273 2.96 -34.97 12.43
CA SER A 273 3.63 -34.10 13.40
C SER A 273 3.06 -32.67 13.42
N PHE A 274 2.14 -32.35 12.52
CA PHE A 274 1.50 -31.05 12.50
C PHE A 274 0.45 -30.91 13.60
N ASN A 275 0.13 -29.67 14.00
CA ASN A 275 -0.80 -29.42 15.09
C ASN A 275 -2.19 -30.03 14.81
N GLU A 276 -2.63 -30.94 15.68
CA GLU A 276 -3.89 -31.70 15.57
C GLU A 276 -5.11 -30.78 15.65
N ARG A 277 -4.99 -29.65 16.36
CA ARG A 277 -6.05 -28.65 16.56
C ARG A 277 -6.54 -28.00 15.25
N TYR A 278 -5.73 -28.01 14.19
CA TYR A 278 -6.02 -27.37 12.91
C TYR A 278 -6.21 -28.36 11.75
N THR A 279 -6.43 -29.65 12.04
CA THR A 279 -6.66 -30.71 11.04
C THR A 279 -7.85 -30.43 10.12
N LEU A 280 -8.94 -29.87 10.64
CA LEU A 280 -10.13 -29.48 9.87
C LEU A 280 -9.90 -28.31 8.90
N ILE A 281 -8.91 -27.45 9.18
CA ILE A 281 -8.55 -26.34 8.28
C ILE A 281 -7.62 -26.86 7.19
N ARG A 282 -6.70 -27.77 7.53
CA ARG A 282 -5.71 -28.34 6.58
C ARG A 282 -6.34 -29.28 5.55
N SER A 283 -7.44 -29.96 5.90
CA SER A 283 -8.15 -30.88 5.00
C SER A 283 -8.95 -30.18 3.90
N LYS A 284 -9.17 -28.86 4.00
CA LYS A 284 -9.85 -28.10 2.94
C LYS A 284 -8.95 -27.97 1.72
N THR A 285 -9.45 -28.35 0.54
CA THR A 285 -8.74 -28.20 -0.75
C THR A 285 -8.25 -26.77 -0.99
N PHE A 286 -9.00 -25.78 -0.52
CA PHE A 286 -8.65 -24.36 -0.64
C PHE A 286 -7.41 -23.97 0.19
N PHE A 287 -7.13 -24.66 1.31
CA PHE A 287 -5.94 -24.41 2.13
C PHE A 287 -4.65 -24.79 1.38
N ARG A 288 -4.69 -25.77 0.46
CA ARG A 288 -3.52 -26.18 -0.32
C ARG A 288 -2.99 -25.05 -1.21
N TRP A 289 -3.88 -24.22 -1.76
CA TRP A 289 -3.54 -23.08 -2.62
C TRP A 289 -3.32 -21.77 -1.86
N TYR A 290 -3.68 -21.73 -0.58
CA TYR A 290 -3.61 -20.50 0.20
C TYR A 290 -2.18 -19.98 0.43
N PRO A 291 -1.18 -20.81 0.84
CA PRO A 291 0.19 -20.34 1.01
C PRO A 291 0.82 -19.84 -0.30
N THR A 292 0.49 -20.45 -1.45
CA THR A 292 0.98 -19.99 -2.77
C THR A 292 0.34 -18.68 -3.20
N GLY A 293 -0.96 -18.49 -2.91
CA GLY A 293 -1.63 -17.20 -3.12
C GLY A 293 -0.98 -16.08 -2.31
N VAL A 294 -0.73 -16.31 -1.00
CA VAL A 294 -0.06 -15.34 -0.13
C VAL A 294 1.38 -15.08 -0.59
N PHE A 295 2.13 -16.12 -0.99
CA PHE A 295 3.48 -15.95 -1.52
C PHE A 295 3.48 -15.14 -2.82
N THR A 296 2.49 -15.33 -3.69
CA THR A 296 2.34 -14.54 -4.93
C THR A 296 2.11 -13.06 -4.62
N VAL A 297 1.30 -12.74 -3.60
CA VAL A 297 1.12 -11.36 -3.12
C VAL A 297 2.44 -10.75 -2.64
N VAL A 298 3.24 -11.50 -1.86
CA VAL A 298 4.58 -11.06 -1.42
C VAL A 298 5.47 -10.78 -2.63
N LEU A 299 5.49 -11.68 -3.62
CA LEU A 299 6.32 -11.52 -4.82
C LEU A 299 5.94 -10.27 -5.62
N LEU A 300 4.65 -10.01 -5.80
CA LEU A 300 4.16 -8.83 -6.52
C LEU A 300 4.55 -7.52 -5.81
N VAL A 301 4.39 -7.47 -4.49
CA VAL A 301 4.83 -6.32 -3.69
C VAL A 301 6.34 -6.16 -3.77
N PHE A 302 7.11 -7.26 -3.84
CA PHE A 302 8.58 -7.21 -3.89
C PHE A 302 9.06 -6.61 -5.20
N VAL A 303 8.51 -7.06 -6.32
CA VAL A 303 8.81 -6.51 -7.65
C VAL A 303 8.54 -5.01 -7.68
N ARG A 304 7.40 -4.57 -7.13
CA ARG A 304 7.11 -3.15 -7.00
C ARG A 304 8.15 -2.41 -6.16
N SER A 305 8.51 -2.92 -4.98
CA SER A 305 9.49 -2.25 -4.10
C SER A 305 10.85 -2.10 -4.78
N VAL A 306 11.28 -3.09 -5.58
CA VAL A 306 12.50 -3.01 -6.40
C VAL A 306 12.36 -1.96 -7.50
N TYR A 307 11.23 -1.93 -8.22
CA TYR A 307 10.95 -0.90 -9.22
C TYR A 307 11.02 0.50 -8.62
N ARG A 308 10.43 0.70 -7.44
CA ARG A 308 10.38 2.01 -6.78
C ARG A 308 11.76 2.51 -6.34
N VAL A 309 12.65 1.60 -5.93
CA VAL A 309 14.07 1.92 -5.69
C VAL A 309 14.72 2.38 -7.00
N ALA A 310 14.55 1.61 -8.08
CA ALA A 310 15.15 1.94 -9.37
C ALA A 310 14.65 3.31 -9.89
N GLU A 311 13.35 3.52 -9.90
CA GLU A 311 12.68 4.75 -10.34
C GLU A 311 13.20 6.00 -9.61
N LEU A 312 13.26 5.96 -8.27
CA LEU A 312 13.72 7.12 -7.49
C LEU A 312 15.25 7.26 -7.48
N SER A 313 15.99 6.17 -7.72
CA SER A 313 17.46 6.22 -7.85
C SER A 313 17.91 6.93 -9.12
N GLU A 314 17.18 6.79 -10.24
CA GLU A 314 17.44 7.52 -11.49
C GLU A 314 17.17 9.03 -11.38
N GLY A 315 16.40 9.45 -10.38
CA GLY A 315 16.06 10.85 -10.14
C GLY A 315 14.78 11.31 -10.85
N TRP A 316 14.38 12.55 -10.59
CA TRP A 316 13.09 13.11 -11.02
C TRP A 316 12.92 13.25 -12.55
N ARG A 317 14.00 13.09 -13.32
CA ARG A 317 14.01 13.12 -14.80
C ARG A 317 14.52 11.80 -15.39
N GLY A 318 14.52 10.73 -14.60
CA GLY A 318 14.94 9.39 -15.03
C GLY A 318 14.03 8.81 -16.11
N TYR A 319 14.55 7.87 -16.89
CA TYR A 319 13.80 7.23 -17.98
C TYR A 319 12.57 6.50 -17.46
N LEU A 320 12.68 5.86 -16.29
CA LEU A 320 11.57 5.15 -15.63
C LEU A 320 10.45 6.09 -15.17
N VAL A 321 10.79 7.29 -14.70
CA VAL A 321 9.80 8.30 -14.23
C VAL A 321 9.03 8.91 -15.39
N VAL A 322 9.70 9.15 -16.53
CA VAL A 322 9.09 9.83 -17.68
C VAL A 322 8.17 8.90 -18.48
N HIS A 323 8.41 7.58 -18.46
CA HIS A 323 7.62 6.61 -19.21
C HIS A 323 6.52 5.98 -18.36
N GLU A 324 5.30 6.52 -18.47
CA GLU A 324 4.13 6.09 -17.68
C GLU A 324 3.86 4.58 -17.75
N VAL A 325 4.17 3.92 -18.87
CA VAL A 325 3.92 2.48 -19.06
C VAL A 325 4.63 1.63 -18.00
N TYR A 326 5.87 1.97 -17.63
CA TYR A 326 6.59 1.20 -16.60
C TYR A 326 5.94 1.36 -15.24
N PHE A 327 5.55 2.58 -14.89
CA PHE A 327 4.79 2.85 -13.67
C PHE A 327 3.48 2.06 -13.63
N LEU A 328 2.68 2.11 -14.72
CA LEU A 328 1.39 1.41 -14.78
C LEU A 328 1.52 -0.11 -14.66
N ILE A 329 2.59 -0.70 -15.20
CA ILE A 329 2.81 -2.15 -15.15
C ILE A 329 3.43 -2.56 -13.81
N PHE A 330 4.57 -1.99 -13.43
CA PHE A 330 5.39 -2.48 -12.32
C PHE A 330 4.96 -1.95 -10.96
N ASP A 331 4.43 -0.73 -10.90
CA ASP A 331 3.83 -0.22 -9.67
C ASP A 331 2.34 -0.58 -9.63
N GLY A 332 1.58 -0.12 -10.63
CA GLY A 332 0.13 -0.14 -10.52
C GLY A 332 -0.52 -1.50 -10.69
N LEU A 333 -0.29 -2.15 -11.83
CA LEU A 333 -0.89 -3.44 -12.14
C LEU A 333 -0.48 -4.52 -11.13
N MET A 334 0.78 -4.53 -10.69
CA MET A 334 1.26 -5.50 -9.70
C MET A 334 0.48 -5.40 -8.37
N ILE A 335 0.22 -4.18 -7.88
CA ILE A 335 -0.52 -3.99 -6.64
C ILE A 335 -2.03 -4.15 -6.83
N VAL A 336 -2.59 -3.79 -7.98
CA VAL A 336 -3.97 -4.15 -8.32
C VAL A 336 -4.16 -5.66 -8.22
N ILE A 337 -3.28 -6.44 -8.86
CA ILE A 337 -3.34 -7.90 -8.80
C ILE A 337 -3.16 -8.39 -7.36
N ALA A 338 -2.20 -7.84 -6.61
CA ALA A 338 -1.98 -8.19 -5.21
C ALA A 338 -3.24 -7.95 -4.35
N CYS A 339 -3.86 -6.78 -4.47
CA CYS A 339 -5.09 -6.42 -3.76
C CYS A 339 -6.25 -7.36 -4.14
N VAL A 340 -6.44 -7.65 -5.43
CA VAL A 340 -7.46 -8.61 -5.88
C VAL A 340 -7.19 -10.00 -5.32
N LEU A 341 -5.94 -10.48 -5.34
CA LEU A 341 -5.57 -11.76 -4.76
C LEU A 341 -5.85 -11.83 -3.26
N THR A 342 -5.66 -10.74 -2.51
CA THR A 342 -5.98 -10.71 -1.06
C THR A 342 -7.49 -10.77 -0.77
N VAL A 343 -8.33 -10.38 -1.74
CA VAL A 343 -9.80 -10.57 -1.69
C VAL A 343 -10.16 -12.01 -2.03
N VAL A 344 -9.58 -12.58 -3.08
CA VAL A 344 -9.84 -13.98 -3.48
C VAL A 344 -9.37 -14.96 -2.41
N PHE A 345 -8.13 -14.78 -1.93
CA PHE A 345 -7.54 -15.53 -0.82
C PHE A 345 -7.79 -14.81 0.51
N HIS A 346 -9.03 -14.35 0.73
CA HIS A 346 -9.35 -13.71 2.00
C HIS A 346 -9.18 -14.68 3.16
N SER A 347 -8.53 -14.20 4.23
CA SER A 347 -8.24 -15.02 5.41
C SER A 347 -9.50 -15.61 6.07
N GLY A 348 -10.64 -14.93 5.93
CA GLY A 348 -11.94 -15.40 6.40
C GLY A 348 -12.46 -16.67 5.69
N PHE A 349 -12.16 -16.87 4.40
CA PHE A 349 -12.59 -18.08 3.68
C PHE A 349 -11.86 -19.33 4.17
N VAL A 350 -10.59 -19.18 4.53
CA VAL A 350 -9.72 -20.29 4.93
C VAL A 350 -9.89 -20.62 6.41
N PHE A 351 -9.83 -19.60 7.26
CA PHE A 351 -9.84 -19.77 8.71
C PHE A 351 -11.26 -19.75 9.31
N GLY A 352 -12.27 -19.33 8.53
CA GLY A 352 -13.63 -19.13 9.02
C GLY A 352 -13.71 -18.04 10.08
N ARG A 353 -14.77 -18.08 10.90
CA ARG A 353 -14.94 -17.21 12.08
C ARG A 353 -14.08 -17.63 13.28
N GLY A 354 -13.32 -18.72 13.15
CA GLY A 354 -12.48 -19.25 14.22
C GLY A 354 -11.29 -18.31 14.50
N LYS A 355 -11.09 -17.93 15.77
CA LYS A 355 -9.94 -17.14 16.18
C LYS A 355 -8.69 -18.03 16.25
N ILE A 356 -7.85 -17.99 15.22
CA ILE A 356 -6.50 -18.56 15.28
C ILE A 356 -5.65 -17.62 16.15
N LEU A 357 -5.43 -18.01 17.40
CA LEU A 357 -4.60 -17.27 18.34
C LEU A 357 -3.14 -17.52 18.01
N ILE A 358 -2.39 -16.43 17.82
CA ILE A 358 -0.96 -16.50 17.47
C ILE A 358 -0.14 -16.51 18.75
N ALA A 359 0.78 -17.47 18.89
CA ALA A 359 1.66 -17.56 20.03
C ALA A 359 2.45 -16.27 20.26
N GLY A 360 2.36 -15.75 21.48
CA GLY A 360 2.95 -14.47 21.89
C GLY A 360 2.01 -13.25 21.79
N SER A 361 0.85 -13.36 21.13
CA SER A 361 -0.18 -12.31 21.16
C SER A 361 -0.78 -12.17 22.56
N ARG A 362 -1.24 -10.96 22.94
CA ARG A 362 -1.94 -10.71 24.21
C ARG A 362 -3.13 -11.66 24.40
N ALA A 363 -3.85 -11.95 23.30
CA ALA A 363 -5.00 -12.86 23.33
C ALA A 363 -4.60 -14.32 23.56
N TYR A 364 -3.43 -14.74 23.06
CA TYR A 364 -2.89 -16.09 23.29
C TYR A 364 -2.43 -16.26 24.75
N LYS A 365 -1.72 -15.26 25.29
CA LYS A 365 -1.29 -15.27 26.70
C LYS A 365 -2.48 -15.36 27.66
N LYS A 366 -3.56 -14.62 27.40
CA LYS A 366 -4.81 -14.70 28.17
C LYS A 366 -5.47 -16.08 28.08
N MET A 367 -5.46 -16.72 26.91
CA MET A 367 -6.01 -18.08 26.77
C MET A 367 -5.20 -19.10 27.58
N ILE A 368 -3.87 -19.05 27.50
CA ILE A 368 -3.02 -19.96 28.29
C ILE A 368 -3.22 -19.73 29.78
N GLN A 369 -3.24 -18.47 30.23
CA GLN A 369 -3.50 -18.16 31.63
C GLN A 369 -4.87 -18.67 32.11
N ALA A 370 -5.92 -18.52 31.29
CA ALA A 370 -7.24 -19.07 31.63
C ALA A 370 -7.23 -20.61 31.68
N GLN A 371 -6.49 -21.26 30.77
CA GLN A 371 -6.38 -22.72 30.74
C GLN A 371 -5.54 -23.27 31.89
N GLU A 372 -4.49 -22.55 32.31
CA GLU A 372 -3.71 -22.86 33.52
C GLU A 372 -4.57 -22.71 34.78
N MET A 373 -5.37 -21.63 34.88
CA MET A 373 -6.32 -21.45 35.97
C MET A 373 -7.39 -22.54 36.04
N ASP A 374 -8.00 -22.93 34.92
CA ASP A 374 -9.01 -24.00 34.88
C ASP A 374 -8.41 -25.36 35.29
N MET A 375 -7.14 -25.62 34.94
CA MET A 375 -6.43 -26.84 35.34
C MET A 375 -6.13 -26.85 36.85
N ASP A 376 -5.69 -25.72 37.40
CA ASP A 376 -5.41 -25.57 38.83
C ASP A 376 -6.71 -25.75 39.65
N ASP A 377 -7.84 -25.20 39.18
CA ASP A 377 -9.16 -25.36 39.79
C ASP A 377 -9.63 -26.83 39.75
N GLU A 378 -9.46 -27.53 38.62
CA GLU A 378 -9.77 -28.96 38.52
C GLU A 378 -8.92 -29.83 39.45
N GLU A 379 -7.63 -29.49 39.61
CA GLU A 379 -6.71 -30.22 40.46
C GLU A 379 -7.03 -30.00 41.94
N GLN A 380 -7.41 -28.77 42.33
CA GLN A 380 -7.92 -28.48 43.68
C GLN A 380 -9.23 -29.21 44.00
N ILE A 381 -10.17 -29.30 43.07
CA ILE A 381 -11.43 -30.04 43.27
C ILE A 381 -11.15 -31.53 43.48
N LYS A 382 -10.26 -32.12 42.67
CA LYS A 382 -9.86 -33.53 42.82
C LYS A 382 -9.15 -33.79 44.16
N SER A 383 -8.31 -32.86 44.61
CA SER A 383 -7.64 -32.93 45.92
C SER A 383 -8.64 -32.87 47.08
N ASN A 384 -9.54 -31.89 47.07
CA ASN A 384 -10.56 -31.73 48.12
C ASN A 384 -11.54 -32.90 48.16
N SER A 385 -11.88 -33.49 47.02
CA SER A 385 -12.69 -34.71 46.96
C SER A 385 -11.98 -35.91 47.57
N LYS A 386 -10.66 -36.08 47.35
CA LYS A 386 -9.87 -37.16 47.97
C LYS A 386 -9.80 -37.00 49.49
N ILE A 387 -9.52 -35.79 49.97
CA ILE A 387 -9.48 -35.48 51.41
C ILE A 387 -10.87 -35.73 52.04
N GLY A 388 -11.94 -35.36 51.35
CA GLY A 388 -13.32 -35.66 51.79
C GLY A 388 -13.62 -37.15 51.90
N LEU A 389 -13.11 -37.97 50.97
CA LEU A 389 -13.27 -39.43 50.99
C LEU A 389 -12.46 -40.10 52.10
N GLU A 390 -11.20 -39.70 52.32
CA GLU A 390 -10.38 -40.19 53.45
C GLU A 390 -11.00 -39.83 54.81
N ASN A 391 -11.59 -38.63 54.92
CA ASN A 391 -12.29 -38.20 56.13
C ASN A 391 -13.61 -38.97 56.35
N LEU A 392 -14.24 -39.49 55.30
CA LEU A 392 -15.42 -40.35 55.42
C LEU A 392 -15.02 -41.80 55.78
N GLU A 393 -13.94 -42.32 55.20
CA GLU A 393 -13.41 -43.65 55.54
C GLU A 393 -12.92 -43.73 56.99
N THR A 394 -12.29 -42.67 57.51
CA THR A 394 -11.89 -42.59 58.93
C THR A 394 -13.10 -42.44 59.88
N LYS A 395 -14.18 -41.79 59.43
CA LYS A 395 -15.39 -41.58 60.24
C LYS A 395 -16.33 -42.80 60.27
N TRP A 396 -16.29 -43.65 59.24
CA TRP A 396 -17.10 -44.88 59.15
C TRP A 396 -16.30 -46.18 59.37
N GLY A 397 -14.97 -46.14 59.26
CA GLY A 397 -14.08 -47.27 59.57
C GLY A 397 -13.85 -47.49 61.06
N GLY A 398 -14.36 -46.60 61.92
CA GLY A 398 -14.22 -46.66 63.38
C GLY A 398 -15.33 -47.43 64.11
N ASP A 399 -16.37 -47.92 63.43
CA ASP A 399 -17.52 -48.55 64.07
C ASP A 399 -17.90 -49.88 63.41
N GLN A 400 -17.09 -50.92 63.67
CA GLN A 400 -17.47 -52.32 63.49
C GLN A 400 -17.89 -52.88 64.87
N PRO A 401 -19.18 -52.89 65.23
CA PRO A 401 -19.62 -53.53 66.46
C PRO A 401 -19.64 -55.05 66.26
N GLY A 402 -18.85 -55.75 67.07
CA GLY A 402 -18.99 -57.13 67.53
C GLY A 402 -19.65 -58.16 66.61
N ARG A 403 -18.84 -59.11 66.12
CA ARG A 403 -19.25 -60.51 66.00
C ARG A 403 -18.24 -61.43 66.66
N THR A 404 -18.34 -61.52 67.99
CA THR A 404 -18.25 -62.82 68.65
C THR A 404 -19.55 -63.57 68.33
N LEU A 405 -19.46 -64.72 67.66
CA LEU A 405 -20.33 -65.88 67.86
C LEU A 405 -19.86 -67.05 66.98
N LEU A 406 -19.52 -68.13 67.69
CA LEU A 406 -19.20 -69.52 67.31
C LEU A 406 -17.81 -69.81 66.73
#